data_AF-A0A520PS95-F1
#
_entry.id   AF-A0A520PS95-F1
#
_cell.length_a   1.000
_cell.length_b   1.000
_cell.length_c   1.000
_cell.angle_alpha   90.00
_cell.angle_beta   90.00
_cell.angle_gamma   90.00
#
_symmetry.space_group_name_H-M   'P 1'
#
loop_
_entity.id
_entity.type
_entity.pdbx_description
1 polymer ?
#
loop_
_entity_poly.entity_id
_entity_poly.type
_entity_poly.pdbx_seq_one_letter_code
_entity_poly.pdbx_strand_id
1 'polypeptide(L)' 'MSTFEERRRRRMGWPIRKVALGEEELADPRVPESVDARIALVWTLTRQQWAFGGLEIPRYRRTEMPGRVIRPSS' A
#
# COMPACT_ATOMS: atom_id res chain seq x y z
N MET A 1 26.09 -4.12 -1.61
CA MET A 1 24.66 -4.15 -1.97
C MET A 1 24.38 -5.44 -2.72
N SER A 2 23.33 -6.20 -2.39
CA SER A 2 23.02 -7.44 -3.11
C SER A 2 22.47 -7.17 -4.50
N THR A 3 22.85 -7.98 -5.50
CA THR A 3 22.37 -7.86 -6.88
C THR A 3 20.87 -8.14 -7.01
N PHE A 4 20.28 -7.81 -8.16
CA PHE A 4 18.88 -8.15 -8.43
C PHE A 4 18.64 -9.67 -8.37
N GLU A 5 19.55 -10.46 -8.94
CA GLU A 5 19.46 -11.91 -8.98
C GLU A 5 19.58 -12.55 -7.60
N GLU A 6 20.48 -12.05 -6.75
CA GLU A 6 20.61 -12.50 -5.36
C GLU A 6 19.32 -12.25 -4.58
N ARG A 7 18.70 -11.07 -4.75
CA ARG A 7 17.41 -10.75 -4.13
C ARG A 7 16.26 -11.57 -4.70
N ARG A 8 16.31 -11.90 -5.99
CA ARG A 8 15.31 -12.78 -6.63
C ARG A 8 15.42 -14.19 -6.07
N ARG A 9 16.63 -14.76 -6.01
CA ARG A 9 16.90 -16.11 -5.48
C ARG A 9 16.49 -16.22 -4.01
N ARG A 10 16.81 -15.22 -3.17
CA ARG A 10 16.37 -15.19 -1.76
C ARG A 10 14.85 -15.19 -1.60
N ARG A 11 14.11 -14.51 -2.48
CA ARG A 11 12.65 -14.45 -2.44
C ARG A 11 11.97 -15.75 -2.86
N MET A 12 12.66 -16.65 -3.55
CA MET A 12 12.09 -17.94 -3.98
C MET A 12 11.72 -18.85 -2.81
N GLY A 13 12.37 -18.69 -1.65
CA GLY A 13 12.09 -19.50 -0.45
C GLY A 13 11.12 -18.85 0.53
N TRP A 14 10.56 -17.67 0.22
CA TRP A 14 9.64 -17.02 1.14
C TRP A 14 8.25 -17.67 1.07
N PRO A 15 7.55 -17.83 2.20
CA PRO A 15 6.19 -18.37 2.23
C PRO A 15 5.16 -17.31 1.79
N ILE A 16 5.35 -16.71 0.60
CA ILE A 16 4.46 -15.68 0.07
C ILE A 16 3.43 -16.33 -0.82
N ARG A 17 2.15 -16.11 -0.51
CA ARG A 17 1.05 -16.37 -1.44
C ARG A 17 0.79 -15.11 -2.26
N LYS A 18 0.74 -15.24 -3.60
CA LYS A 18 0.26 -14.19 -4.48
C LYS A 18 -1.23 -14.39 -4.69
N VAL A 19 -1.99 -13.32 -4.56
CA VAL A 19 -3.44 -13.28 -4.77
C VAL A 19 -3.78 -12.06 -5.61
N ALA A 20 -4.91 -12.11 -6.32
CA ALA A 20 -5.43 -10.91 -6.94
C ALA A 20 -5.84 -9.92 -5.85
N LEU A 21 -5.73 -8.63 -6.15
CA LEU A 21 -6.13 -7.57 -5.23
C LEU A 21 -7.62 -7.70 -4.92
N GLY A 22 -7.97 -7.79 -3.64
CA GLY A 22 -9.34 -8.00 -3.15
C GLY A 22 -9.68 -9.47 -2.88
N GLU A 23 -8.85 -10.42 -3.30
CA GLU A 23 -9.01 -11.85 -3.02
C GLU A 23 -8.12 -12.34 -1.88
N GLU A 24 -7.32 -11.44 -1.28
CA GLU A 24 -6.59 -11.74 -0.07
C GLU A 24 -7.51 -12.14 1.09
N GLU A 25 -7.06 -13.15 1.83
CA GLU A 25 -7.64 -13.49 3.12
C GLU A 25 -7.25 -12.40 4.13
N LEU A 26 -8.26 -11.76 4.72
CA LEU A 26 -8.06 -10.71 5.70
C LEU A 26 -7.85 -11.31 7.09
N ALA A 27 -6.72 -10.97 7.71
CA ALA A 27 -6.42 -11.41 9.07
C ALA A 27 -7.29 -10.69 10.13
N ASP A 28 -7.77 -9.49 9.83
CA ASP A 28 -8.60 -8.69 10.73
C ASP A 28 -10.02 -8.56 10.15
N PRO A 29 -11.05 -9.09 10.84
CA PRO A 29 -12.43 -9.06 10.36
C PRO A 29 -13.04 -7.65 10.31
N ARG A 30 -12.38 -6.64 10.90
CA ARG A 30 -12.82 -5.24 10.85
C ARG A 30 -12.41 -4.54 9.57
N VAL A 31 -11.50 -5.12 8.79
CA VAL A 31 -11.07 -4.56 7.51
C VAL A 31 -12.18 -4.80 6.48
N PRO A 32 -12.68 -3.76 5.79
CA PRO A 32 -13.73 -3.94 4.78
C PRO A 32 -13.32 -4.93 3.69
N GLU A 33 -14.25 -5.74 3.20
CA GLU A 33 -13.93 -6.74 2.17
C GLU A 33 -13.55 -6.13 0.82
N SER A 34 -14.23 -5.05 0.40
CA SER A 34 -13.95 -4.42 -0.89
C SER A 34 -12.70 -3.54 -0.86
N VAL A 35 -11.93 -3.56 -1.96
CA VAL A 35 -10.73 -2.74 -2.15
C VAL A 35 -11.04 -1.24 -1.98
N ASP A 36 -12.13 -0.77 -2.60
CA ASP A 36 -12.52 0.64 -2.55
C ASP A 36 -12.84 1.09 -1.11
N ALA A 37 -13.55 0.27 -0.33
CA ALA A 37 -13.84 0.57 1.06
C ALA A 37 -12.57 0.61 1.92
N ARG A 38 -11.58 -0.25 1.64
CA ARG A 38 -10.29 -0.21 2.33
C ARG A 38 -9.52 1.08 2.02
N ILE A 39 -9.52 1.52 0.75
CA ILE A 39 -8.91 2.78 0.34
C ILE A 39 -9.59 3.95 1.06
N ALA A 40 -10.92 3.98 1.09
CA ALA A 40 -11.70 5.01 1.78
C ALA A 40 -11.43 5.02 3.29
N LEU A 41 -11.30 3.85 3.91
CA LEU A 41 -10.94 3.71 5.33
C LEU A 41 -9.55 4.29 5.61
N VAL A 42 -8.53 3.89 4.86
CA VAL A 42 -7.16 4.39 5.04
C VAL A 42 -7.10 5.91 4.87
N TRP A 43 -7.84 6.45 3.89
CA TRP A 43 -7.95 7.90 3.71
C TRP A 43 -8.55 8.57 4.94
N THR A 44 -9.66 8.05 5.46
CA THR A 44 -10.33 8.59 6.65
C THR A 44 -9.41 8.56 7.87
N LEU A 45 -8.77 7.43 8.14
CA LEU A 45 -7.82 7.28 9.26
C LEU A 45 -6.64 8.24 9.13
N THR A 46 -6.10 8.40 7.92
CA THR A 46 -5.01 9.35 7.65
C THR A 46 -5.45 10.77 8.00
N ARG A 47 -6.62 11.21 7.55
CA ARG A 47 -7.13 12.55 7.86
C ARG A 47 -7.29 12.78 9.37
N GLN A 48 -7.84 11.80 10.08
CA GLN A 48 -8.03 11.87 11.53
C GLN A 48 -6.70 11.97 12.26
N GLN A 49 -5.72 11.14 11.90
CA GLN A 49 -4.41 11.14 12.53
C GLN A 49 -3.70 12.49 12.38
N TRP A 50 -3.74 13.09 11.19
CA TRP A 50 -3.16 14.41 10.95
C TRP A 50 -3.87 15.49 11.76
N ALA A 51 -5.21 15.48 11.77
CA ALA A 51 -6.00 16.42 12.55
C ALA A 51 -5.72 16.32 14.05
N PHE A 52 -5.62 15.11 14.62
CA PHE A 52 -5.27 14.91 16.03
C PHE A 52 -3.85 15.39 16.37
N GLY A 53 -2.92 15.29 15.42
CA GLY A 53 -1.57 15.85 15.57
C GLY A 53 -1.50 17.37 15.40
N GLY A 54 -2.60 18.05 15.06
CA GLY A 54 -2.59 19.47 14.69
C GLY A 54 -1.83 19.76 13.40
N LEU A 55 -1.67 18.75 12.53
CA LEU A 55 -0.92 18.84 11.29
C LEU A 55 -1.87 18.93 10.08
N GLU A 56 -1.44 19.64 9.04
CA GLU A 56 -2.16 19.67 7.76
C GLU A 56 -1.64 18.61 6.79
N ILE A 57 -2.53 17.91 6.09
CA ILE A 57 -2.13 16.93 5.07
C ILE A 57 -1.31 17.62 3.99
N PRO A 58 -0.07 17.17 3.72
CA PRO A 58 0.81 17.85 2.79
C PRO A 58 0.24 17.83 1.37
N ARG A 59 0.35 18.97 0.70
CA ARG A 59 0.07 19.08 -0.74
C ARG A 59 1.39 18.98 -1.50
N TYR A 60 1.48 17.97 -2.35
CA TYR A 60 2.65 17.77 -3.20
C TYR A 60 2.30 18.08 -4.65
N ARG A 61 3.25 18.66 -5.41
CA ARG A 61 3.19 18.52 -6.87
C ARG A 61 3.41 17.06 -7.22
N ARG A 62 2.94 16.65 -8.38
CA ARG A 62 3.03 15.24 -8.81
C ARG A 62 4.47 14.70 -8.83
N THR A 63 5.45 15.57 -9.11
CA THR A 63 6.89 15.29 -9.13
C THR A 63 7.53 15.22 -7.74
N GLU A 64 6.88 15.76 -6.71
CA GLU A 64 7.39 15.86 -5.33
C GLU A 64 6.70 14.86 -4.38
N MET A 65 5.64 14.19 -4.87
CA MET A 65 4.90 13.23 -4.09
C MET A 65 5.82 12.10 -3.60
N PRO A 66 5.74 11.68 -2.32
CA PRO A 66 6.62 10.67 -1.73
C PRO A 66 6.32 9.23 -2.21
N GLY A 67 5.87 9.07 -3.45
CA GLY A 67 5.53 7.81 -4.07
C GLY A 67 5.48 7.89 -5.60
N ARG A 68 5.59 6.72 -6.25
CA ARG A 68 5.52 6.60 -7.71
C ARG A 68 4.31 5.77 -8.09
N VAL A 69 3.38 6.35 -8.84
CA VAL A 69 2.33 5.57 -9.51
C VAL A 69 2.98 4.80 -10.66
N ILE A 70 2.88 3.48 -10.60
CA ILE A 70 3.27 2.59 -11.69
C ILE A 70 1.99 2.24 -12.44
N ARG A 71 1.96 2.53 -13.74
CA ARG A 71 0.92 2.02 -14.64
C ARG A 71 1.55 0.86 -15.40
N PRO A 72 0.97 -0.35 -15.33
CA PRO A 72 1.42 -1.44 -16.21
C PRO A 72 1.24 -0.96 -17.65
N SER A 73 2.27 -1.15 -18.49
CA SER A 73 2.08 -1.11 -19.94
C SER A 73 1.16 -2.27 -20.31
N SER A 74 0.06 -1.96 -20.98
CA SER A 74 -0.87 -2.92 -21.55
C SER A 74 -0.19 -3.95 -22.44
#